data_AF-A0A7J3U8T5-F1
#
_entry.id   AF-A0A7J3U8T5-F1
#
_cell.length_a   1.000
_cell.length_b   1.000
_cell.length_c   1.000
_cell.angle_alpha   90.00
_cell.angle_beta   90.00
_cell.angle_gamma   90.00
#
_symmetry.space_group_name_H-M   'P 1'
#
loop_
_entity.id
_entity.type
_entity.pdbx_description
1 polymer ?
#
loop_
_entity_poly.entity_id
_entity_poly.type
_entity_poly.pdbx_seq_one_letter_code
_entity_poly.pdbx_strand_id
1 'polypeptide(L)'
;KLFEILRERIELVAKAHLQKREFIAKLLKMGKNGPLALLAMELDGEQYYRLHRATFLLGMLGLNEMVQSHLGEELHESSNAHLFGLKIIAFMKKTADEMEEKHGIHMPLEQTPAESTAYRLAMLDMKHYPLQAAAVVKGNKGTGEIYYTNSTYMNVSAPISPIERVKKDGRYHPLIEAGALSHIWLGEARPDPDSVAAFVRKTFTNTQNAQIAFSPEFTSCLDCGKVTRGLSETCPYCNSSNIEGITRVTGFFSKINSWNKGKIGELHDRKRDSLGFSA
;
A
#
# COMPACT_ATOMS: atom_id res chain seq x y z
N LYS A 1 0.17 -20.26 -17.92
CA LYS A 1 1.44 -19.95 -17.21
C LYS A 1 1.34 -18.92 -16.08
N LEU A 2 0.95 -17.65 -16.28
CA LEU A 2 0.88 -16.65 -15.17
C LEU A 2 0.07 -17.14 -13.96
N PHE A 3 -1.17 -17.57 -14.20
CA PHE A 3 -2.07 -18.03 -13.13
C PHE A 3 -1.61 -19.33 -12.45
N GLU A 4 -0.90 -20.20 -13.16
CA GLU A 4 -0.26 -21.37 -12.55
C GLU A 4 0.81 -20.94 -11.55
N ILE A 5 1.70 -20.01 -11.95
CA ILE A 5 2.74 -19.47 -11.07
C ILE A 5 2.12 -18.75 -9.86
N LEU A 6 1.07 -17.95 -10.06
CA LEU A 6 0.36 -17.31 -8.95
C LEU A 6 -0.19 -18.32 -7.96
N ARG A 7 -0.82 -19.40 -8.43
CA ARG A 7 -1.31 -20.48 -7.56
C ARG A 7 -0.17 -21.13 -6.79
N GLU A 8 0.91 -21.54 -7.46
CA GLU A 8 2.08 -22.13 -6.82
C GLU A 8 2.66 -21.22 -5.72
N ARG A 9 2.71 -19.90 -5.95
CA ARG A 9 3.20 -18.93 -4.97
C ARG A 9 2.24 -18.74 -3.79
N ILE A 10 0.93 -18.74 -4.02
CA ILE A 10 -0.08 -18.65 -2.94
C ILE A 10 -0.05 -19.91 -2.07
N GLU A 11 0.05 -21.10 -2.68
CA GLU A 11 0.21 -22.36 -1.94
C GLU A 11 1.49 -22.36 -1.09
N LEU A 12 2.58 -21.80 -1.61
CA LEU A 12 3.82 -21.63 -0.85
C LEU A 12 3.64 -20.66 0.34
N VAL A 13 2.92 -19.55 0.16
CA VAL A 13 2.61 -18.61 1.24
C VAL A 13 1.76 -19.29 2.33
N ALA A 14 0.72 -20.04 1.94
CA ALA A 14 -0.11 -20.80 2.89
C ALA A 14 0.75 -21.78 3.71
N LYS A 15 1.67 -22.51 3.06
CA LYS A 15 2.62 -23.39 3.75
C LYS A 15 3.51 -22.62 4.74
N ALA A 16 4.03 -21.47 4.34
CA ALA A 16 4.86 -20.63 5.21
C ALA A 16 4.07 -20.13 6.43
N HIS A 17 2.81 -19.73 6.25
CA HIS A 17 1.92 -19.33 7.33
C HIS A 17 1.67 -20.45 8.33
N LEU A 18 1.45 -21.69 7.86
CA LEU A 18 1.29 -22.85 8.73
C LEU A 18 2.55 -23.13 9.57
N GLN A 19 3.73 -23.09 8.94
CA GLN A 19 5.00 -23.25 9.66
C GLN A 19 5.21 -22.15 10.71
N LYS A 20 4.87 -20.90 10.38
CA LYS A 20 4.91 -19.78 11.32
C LYS A 20 3.92 -19.95 12.46
N ARG A 21 2.69 -20.42 12.19
CA ARG A 21 1.67 -20.73 13.20
C ARG A 21 2.18 -21.77 14.19
N GLU A 22 2.77 -22.85 13.70
CA GLU A 22 3.35 -23.91 14.54
C GLU A 22 4.49 -23.39 15.41
N PHE A 23 5.38 -22.57 14.84
CA PHE A 23 6.48 -21.96 15.58
C PHE A 23 5.98 -21.04 16.70
N ILE A 24 5.05 -20.12 16.38
CA ILE A 24 4.45 -19.21 17.37
C ILE A 24 3.71 -19.99 18.46
N ALA A 25 2.99 -21.06 18.11
CA ALA A 25 2.30 -21.90 19.07
C ALA A 25 3.27 -22.54 20.07
N LYS A 26 4.46 -22.98 19.63
CA LYS A 26 5.51 -23.49 20.53
C LYS A 26 5.97 -22.42 21.52
N LEU A 27 6.14 -21.17 21.06
CA LEU A 27 6.52 -20.06 21.92
C LEU A 27 5.43 -19.68 22.93
N LEU A 28 4.15 -19.66 22.52
CA LEU A 28 3.02 -19.40 23.43
C LEU A 28 2.88 -20.47 24.51
N LYS A 29 3.16 -21.74 24.17
CA LYS A 29 3.12 -22.86 25.13
C LYS A 29 4.17 -22.76 26.25
N MET A 30 5.23 -21.97 26.07
CA MET A 30 6.21 -21.72 27.13
C MET A 30 5.63 -20.87 28.28
N GLY A 31 4.44 -20.27 28.09
CA GLY A 31 3.71 -19.54 29.12
C GLY A 31 4.50 -18.37 29.69
N LYS A 32 4.37 -18.14 31.00
CA LYS A 32 5.01 -17.02 31.72
C LYS A 32 6.55 -17.00 31.67
N ASN A 33 7.19 -18.13 31.35
CA ASN A 33 8.65 -18.23 31.25
C ASN A 33 9.14 -18.10 29.80
N GLY A 34 8.22 -17.93 28.84
CA GLY A 34 8.53 -17.82 27.42
C GLY A 34 8.75 -16.39 26.96
N PRO A 35 9.31 -16.22 25.74
CA PRO A 35 9.49 -14.91 25.14
C PRO A 35 8.15 -14.20 24.81
N LEU A 36 7.04 -14.94 24.79
CA LEU A 36 5.69 -14.42 24.56
C LEU A 36 4.85 -14.41 25.83
N ALA A 37 5.47 -14.33 27.01
CA ALA A 37 4.79 -14.42 28.31
C ALA A 37 3.55 -13.51 28.43
N LEU A 38 3.64 -12.26 27.98
CA LEU A 38 2.52 -11.31 27.98
C LEU A 38 1.33 -11.81 27.14
N LEU A 39 1.61 -12.41 25.99
CA LEU A 39 0.58 -12.92 25.08
C LEU A 39 0.00 -14.26 25.52
N ALA A 40 0.71 -14.98 26.40
CA ALA A 40 0.32 -16.26 26.96
C ALA A 40 -0.36 -16.13 28.34
N MET A 41 -0.61 -14.91 28.84
CA MET A 41 -1.33 -14.67 30.09
C MET A 41 -2.76 -15.20 29.98
N GLU A 42 -3.25 -15.83 31.05
CA GLU A 42 -4.63 -16.31 31.15
C GLU A 42 -5.37 -15.44 32.17
N LEU A 43 -6.22 -14.53 31.67
CA LEU A 43 -6.98 -13.58 32.50
C LEU A 43 -8.47 -13.89 32.56
N ASP A 44 -8.99 -14.63 31.57
CA ASP A 44 -10.41 -14.95 31.39
C ASP A 44 -10.64 -16.45 31.09
N GLY A 45 -9.68 -17.31 31.45
CA GLY A 45 -9.73 -18.75 31.18
C GLY A 45 -9.20 -19.17 29.80
N GLU A 46 -8.77 -18.22 28.96
CA GLU A 46 -8.02 -18.47 27.73
C GLU A 46 -6.73 -17.64 27.69
N GLN A 47 -5.80 -18.01 26.81
CA GLN A 47 -4.62 -17.19 26.54
C GLN A 47 -5.03 -15.85 25.92
N TYR A 48 -4.40 -14.77 26.38
CA TYR A 48 -4.66 -13.40 25.90
C TYR A 48 -4.61 -13.31 24.37
N TYR A 49 -3.54 -13.85 23.77
CA TYR A 49 -3.48 -13.99 22.33
C TYR A 49 -4.08 -15.31 21.86
N ARG A 50 -5.34 -15.24 21.45
CA ARG A 50 -6.11 -16.37 20.92
C ARG A 50 -5.66 -16.71 19.50
N LEU A 51 -4.62 -17.55 19.37
CA LEU A 51 -4.00 -17.90 18.09
C LEU A 51 -5.01 -18.45 17.05
N HIS A 52 -6.09 -19.10 17.48
CA HIS A 52 -7.14 -19.60 16.59
C HIS A 52 -7.93 -18.49 15.87
N ARG A 53 -7.89 -17.25 16.37
CA ARG A 53 -8.49 -16.05 15.76
C ARG A 53 -7.50 -15.23 14.93
N ALA A 54 -6.26 -15.71 14.80
CA ALA A 54 -5.24 -14.99 14.05
C ALA A 54 -5.55 -15.00 12.55
N THR A 55 -5.30 -13.87 11.91
CA THR A 55 -5.41 -13.69 10.45
C THR A 55 -4.03 -13.79 9.81
N PHE A 56 -3.95 -14.53 8.70
CA PHE A 56 -2.72 -14.86 7.98
C PHE A 56 -2.65 -14.13 6.64
N LEU A 57 -2.27 -12.85 6.67
CA LEU A 57 -2.39 -11.97 5.49
C LEU A 57 -1.62 -12.49 4.26
N LEU A 58 -2.27 -12.49 3.10
CA LEU A 58 -1.64 -12.65 1.79
C LEU A 58 -1.43 -11.27 1.17
N GLY A 59 -0.22 -10.74 1.36
CA GLY A 59 0.17 -9.44 0.85
C GLY A 59 0.43 -9.39 -0.65
N MET A 60 0.15 -8.24 -1.26
CA MET A 60 0.39 -8.00 -2.69
C MET A 60 1.07 -6.66 -2.95
N LEU A 61 1.82 -6.60 -4.05
CA LEU A 61 2.62 -5.45 -4.48
C LEU A 61 2.83 -5.48 -5.99
N GLY A 62 2.82 -4.32 -6.65
CA GLY A 62 3.26 -4.18 -8.03
C GLY A 62 2.27 -4.69 -9.07
N LEU A 63 0.95 -4.64 -8.81
CA LEU A 63 -0.05 -5.04 -9.80
C LEU A 63 0.08 -4.21 -11.08
N ASN A 64 0.36 -2.90 -10.95
CA ASN A 64 0.52 -2.02 -12.09
C ASN A 64 1.64 -2.46 -13.02
N GLU A 65 2.82 -2.77 -12.46
CA GLU A 65 3.97 -3.23 -13.23
C GLU A 65 3.76 -4.64 -13.80
N MET A 66 3.05 -5.51 -13.08
CA MET A 66 2.67 -6.83 -13.58
C MET A 66 1.78 -6.71 -14.82
N VAL A 67 0.76 -5.85 -14.78
CA VAL A 67 -0.13 -5.62 -15.93
C VAL A 67 0.63 -5.00 -17.10
N GLN A 68 1.44 -3.98 -16.83
CA GLN A 68 2.28 -3.33 -17.84
C GLN A 68 3.24 -4.31 -18.52
N SER A 69 3.86 -5.21 -17.76
CA SER A 69 4.77 -6.22 -18.33
C SER A 69 4.07 -7.20 -19.27
N HIS A 70 2.76 -7.44 -19.12
CA HIS A 70 2.02 -8.40 -19.96
C HIS A 70 1.33 -7.75 -21.14
N LEU A 71 0.81 -6.53 -20.97
CA LEU A 71 -0.02 -5.86 -21.97
C LEU A 71 0.66 -4.67 -22.64
N GLY A 72 1.79 -4.20 -22.09
CA GLY A 72 2.40 -2.94 -22.50
C GLY A 72 1.66 -1.70 -21.99
N GLU A 73 0.58 -1.88 -21.24
CA GLU A 73 -0.29 -0.82 -20.72
C GLU A 73 -0.37 -0.88 -19.18
N GLU A 74 -0.37 0.27 -18.53
CA GLU A 74 -0.64 0.43 -17.10
C GLU A 74 -2.14 0.33 -16.77
N LEU A 75 -2.46 0.08 -15.49
CA LEU A 75 -3.85 -0.14 -15.03
C LEU A 75 -4.83 0.98 -15.38
N HIS A 76 -4.32 2.21 -15.49
CA HIS A 76 -5.12 3.40 -15.71
C HIS A 76 -5.34 3.69 -17.20
N GLU A 77 -4.54 3.12 -18.10
CA GLU A 77 -4.47 3.51 -19.52
C GLU A 77 -5.62 2.93 -20.36
N SER A 78 -6.05 1.69 -20.08
CA SER A 78 -7.14 1.06 -20.82
C SER A 78 -8.09 0.25 -19.94
N SER A 79 -9.33 0.08 -20.40
CA SER A 79 -10.29 -0.82 -19.76
C SER A 79 -9.81 -2.26 -19.78
N ASN A 80 -9.08 -2.67 -20.82
CA ASN A 80 -8.49 -4.00 -20.93
C ASN A 80 -7.42 -4.23 -19.85
N ALA A 81 -6.51 -3.27 -19.66
CA ALA A 81 -5.50 -3.33 -18.61
C ALA A 81 -6.12 -3.38 -17.21
N HIS A 82 -7.14 -2.54 -16.94
CA HIS A 82 -7.85 -2.55 -15.66
C HIS A 82 -8.56 -3.88 -15.39
N LEU A 83 -9.28 -4.42 -16.37
CA LEU A 83 -9.96 -5.72 -16.26
C LEU A 83 -8.98 -6.89 -16.11
N PHE A 84 -7.82 -6.83 -16.76
CA PHE A 84 -6.77 -7.82 -16.58
C PHE A 84 -6.21 -7.80 -15.14
N GLY A 85 -5.97 -6.60 -14.59
CA GLY A 85 -5.62 -6.44 -13.18
C GLY A 85 -6.68 -7.02 -12.24
N LEU A 86 -7.97 -6.74 -12.48
CA LEU A 86 -9.06 -7.31 -11.70
C LEU A 86 -9.12 -8.84 -11.78
N LYS A 87 -8.87 -9.40 -12.97
CA LYS A 87 -8.80 -10.86 -13.17
C LYS A 87 -7.68 -11.49 -12.35
N ILE A 88 -6.52 -10.83 -12.27
CA ILE A 88 -5.39 -11.28 -11.43
C ILE A 88 -5.80 -11.30 -9.96
N ILE A 89 -6.34 -10.19 -9.43
CA ILE A 89 -6.73 -10.10 -8.01
C ILE A 89 -7.88 -11.06 -7.67
N ALA A 90 -8.87 -11.20 -8.54
CA ALA A 90 -9.96 -12.15 -8.35
C ALA A 90 -9.45 -13.61 -8.33
N PHE A 91 -8.47 -13.95 -9.17
CA PHE A 91 -7.82 -15.25 -9.14
C PHE A 91 -7.05 -15.47 -7.83
N MET A 92 -6.32 -14.46 -7.37
CA MET A 92 -5.61 -14.52 -6.09
C MET A 92 -6.58 -14.72 -4.92
N LYS A 93 -7.70 -13.98 -4.89
CA LYS A 93 -8.74 -14.10 -3.86
C LYS A 93 -9.32 -15.50 -3.83
N LYS A 94 -9.78 -16.00 -4.99
CA LYS A 94 -10.32 -17.36 -5.09
C LYS A 94 -9.31 -18.41 -4.60
N THR A 95 -8.05 -18.28 -5.00
CA THR A 95 -7.00 -19.24 -4.60
C THR A 95 -6.70 -19.12 -3.10
N ALA A 96 -6.73 -17.92 -2.54
CA ALA A 96 -6.58 -17.71 -1.10
C ALA A 96 -7.71 -18.39 -0.33
N ASP A 97 -8.97 -18.21 -0.76
CA ASP A 97 -10.15 -18.83 -0.15
C ASP A 97 -10.09 -20.37 -0.20
N GLU A 98 -9.63 -20.94 -1.31
CA GLU A 98 -9.36 -22.37 -1.41
C GLU A 98 -8.30 -22.85 -0.41
N MET A 99 -7.26 -22.04 -0.15
CA MET A 99 -6.24 -22.36 0.85
C MET A 99 -6.76 -22.20 2.28
N GLU A 100 -7.63 -21.21 2.53
CA GLU A 100 -8.31 -21.02 3.82
C GLU A 100 -9.10 -22.27 4.20
N GLU A 101 -9.97 -22.73 3.29
CA GLU A 101 -10.79 -23.93 3.48
C GLU A 101 -9.91 -25.17 3.67
N LYS A 102 -8.91 -25.36 2.82
CA LYS A 102 -8.01 -26.52 2.85
C LYS A 102 -7.21 -26.62 4.16
N HIS A 103 -6.79 -25.49 4.72
CA HIS A 103 -5.85 -25.46 5.84
C HIS A 103 -6.45 -25.01 7.18
N GLY A 104 -7.73 -24.61 7.20
CA GLY A 104 -8.40 -24.11 8.39
C GLY A 104 -7.68 -22.88 8.96
N ILE A 105 -7.36 -21.93 8.08
CA ILE A 105 -6.79 -20.62 8.43
C ILE A 105 -7.63 -19.54 7.76
N HIS A 106 -7.67 -18.34 8.33
CA HIS A 106 -8.18 -17.16 7.64
C HIS A 106 -7.00 -16.40 7.02
N MET A 107 -6.95 -16.28 5.70
CA MET A 107 -5.83 -15.86 4.87
C MET A 107 -6.25 -14.81 3.83
N PRO A 108 -6.85 -13.68 4.25
CA PRO A 108 -7.38 -12.69 3.34
C PRO A 108 -6.28 -11.98 2.55
N LEU A 109 -6.67 -11.44 1.40
CA LEU A 109 -5.81 -10.53 0.65
C LEU A 109 -5.59 -9.23 1.41
N GLU A 110 -4.36 -8.75 1.43
CA GLU A 110 -3.97 -7.50 2.06
C GLU A 110 -3.38 -6.52 1.02
N GLN A 111 -3.86 -5.27 1.06
CA GLN A 111 -3.20 -4.16 0.40
C GLN A 111 -1.99 -3.71 1.21
N THR A 112 -0.92 -4.52 1.18
CA THR A 112 0.28 -4.36 2.00
C THR A 112 0.88 -2.95 1.89
N PRO A 113 1.19 -2.26 3.00
CA PRO A 113 1.81 -0.93 2.97
C PRO A 113 3.16 -0.88 2.23
N ALA A 114 3.94 -1.96 2.33
CA ALA A 114 5.15 -2.26 1.55
C ALA A 114 6.22 -1.14 1.54
N GLU A 115 6.42 -0.41 2.65
CA GLU A 115 7.31 0.75 2.69
C GLU A 115 8.73 0.44 2.24
N SER A 116 9.28 -0.67 2.73
CA SER A 116 10.61 -1.17 2.36
C SER A 116 10.55 -2.18 1.23
N THR A 117 9.50 -3.01 1.18
CA THR A 117 9.35 -4.10 0.22
C THR A 117 9.25 -3.60 -1.22
N ALA A 118 8.52 -2.50 -1.46
CA ALA A 118 8.37 -1.91 -2.80
C ALA A 118 9.72 -1.56 -3.43
N TYR A 119 10.60 -0.91 -2.67
CA TYR A 119 11.96 -0.59 -3.10
C TYR A 119 12.81 -1.86 -3.23
N ARG A 120 12.76 -2.71 -2.21
CA ARG A 120 13.61 -3.88 -2.10
C ARG A 120 13.39 -4.86 -3.26
N LEU A 121 12.14 -5.13 -3.63
CA LEU A 121 11.83 -6.05 -4.73
C LEU A 121 12.21 -5.44 -6.09
N ALA A 122 11.95 -4.15 -6.30
CA ALA A 122 12.40 -3.46 -7.51
C ALA A 122 13.93 -3.55 -7.69
N MET A 123 14.71 -3.37 -6.61
CA MET A 123 16.16 -3.53 -6.63
C MET A 123 16.62 -4.97 -6.93
N LEU A 124 15.94 -5.97 -6.36
CA LEU A 124 16.25 -7.37 -6.65
C LEU A 124 15.95 -7.72 -8.11
N ASP A 125 14.83 -7.28 -8.63
CA ASP A 125 14.45 -7.57 -10.01
C ASP A 125 15.34 -6.80 -11.00
N MET A 126 15.75 -5.57 -10.69
CA MET A 126 16.78 -4.88 -11.47
C MET A 126 18.12 -5.61 -11.48
N LYS A 127 18.45 -6.36 -10.41
CA LYS A 127 19.68 -7.16 -10.34
C LYS A 127 19.56 -8.48 -11.12
N HIS A 128 18.44 -9.19 -10.98
CA HIS A 128 18.27 -10.55 -11.49
C HIS A 128 17.62 -10.60 -12.88
N TYR A 129 16.82 -9.59 -13.22
CA TYR A 129 16.06 -9.45 -14.46
C TYR A 129 16.15 -8.02 -15.02
N PRO A 130 17.37 -7.47 -15.23
CA PRO A 130 17.58 -6.05 -15.51
C PRO A 130 16.80 -5.54 -16.72
N LEU A 131 16.66 -6.34 -17.78
CA LEU A 131 15.96 -5.92 -18.99
C LEU A 131 14.44 -5.83 -18.78
N GLN A 132 13.86 -6.83 -18.12
CA GLN A 132 12.43 -6.91 -17.84
C GLN A 132 12.03 -5.88 -16.78
N ALA A 133 12.78 -5.81 -15.68
CA ALA A 133 12.50 -4.89 -14.59
C ALA A 133 12.64 -3.44 -15.04
N ALA A 134 13.70 -3.11 -15.81
CA ALA A 134 13.89 -1.76 -16.32
C ALA A 134 12.73 -1.30 -17.23
N ALA A 135 11.95 -2.20 -17.83
CA ALA A 135 10.82 -1.80 -18.66
C ALA A 135 9.64 -1.25 -17.83
N VAL A 136 9.49 -1.64 -16.56
CA VAL A 136 8.25 -1.38 -15.80
C VAL A 136 8.46 -0.66 -14.46
N VAL A 137 9.63 -0.77 -13.82
CA VAL A 137 9.90 -0.09 -12.53
C VAL A 137 9.66 1.41 -12.62
N LYS A 138 9.08 1.98 -11.57
CA LYS A 138 8.80 3.43 -11.45
C LYS A 138 9.97 4.16 -10.81
N GLY A 139 9.87 5.49 -10.80
CA GLY A 139 10.90 6.38 -10.28
C GLY A 139 12.11 6.52 -11.20
N ASN A 140 13.24 6.92 -10.64
CA ASN A 140 14.42 7.31 -11.39
C ASN A 140 15.55 6.28 -11.24
N LYS A 141 15.85 5.59 -12.35
CA LYS A 141 16.91 4.57 -12.42
C LYS A 141 18.31 5.15 -12.28
N GLY A 142 18.53 6.38 -12.73
CA GLY A 142 19.82 7.06 -12.67
C GLY A 142 20.23 7.44 -11.23
N THR A 143 19.25 7.78 -10.38
CA THR A 143 19.47 8.08 -8.96
C THR A 143 19.35 6.84 -8.05
N GLY A 144 18.77 5.76 -8.59
CA GLY A 144 18.43 4.54 -7.85
C GLY A 144 17.17 4.68 -6.99
N GLU A 145 16.40 5.74 -7.17
CA GLU A 145 15.10 5.99 -6.54
C GLU A 145 14.00 5.26 -7.31
N ILE A 146 14.12 3.94 -7.37
CA ILE A 146 13.19 3.07 -8.08
C ILE A 146 12.21 2.41 -7.12
N TYR A 147 11.03 2.02 -7.59
CA TYR A 147 10.04 1.30 -6.77
C TYR A 147 9.01 0.59 -7.63
N TYR A 148 8.26 -0.33 -7.01
CA TYR A 148 7.01 -0.85 -7.55
C TYR A 148 5.81 -0.10 -6.98
N THR A 149 4.79 0.12 -7.80
CA THR A 149 3.54 0.75 -7.35
C THR A 149 2.90 -0.11 -6.27
N ASN A 150 2.48 0.52 -5.17
CA ASN A 150 2.07 -0.23 -4.00
C ASN A 150 0.77 -1.03 -4.26
N SER A 151 0.79 -2.31 -3.90
CA SER A 151 -0.35 -3.24 -4.01
C SER A 151 -1.14 -3.18 -5.32
N THR A 152 -2.40 -2.75 -5.26
CA THR A 152 -3.36 -2.66 -6.37
C THR A 152 -3.59 -1.22 -6.84
N TYR A 153 -2.85 -0.24 -6.30
CA TYR A 153 -3.06 1.15 -6.67
C TYR A 153 -2.80 1.38 -8.15
N MET A 154 -3.55 2.32 -8.72
CA MET A 154 -3.08 3.00 -9.94
C MET A 154 -1.71 3.63 -9.68
N ASN A 155 -0.89 3.75 -10.73
CA ASN A 155 0.37 4.50 -10.66
C ASN A 155 0.16 5.87 -10.00
N VAL A 156 1.05 6.22 -9.07
CA VAL A 156 0.97 7.46 -8.29
C VAL A 156 1.11 8.72 -9.15
N SER A 157 1.79 8.62 -10.30
CA SER A 157 1.94 9.69 -11.28
C SER A 157 0.86 9.69 -12.37
N ALA A 158 -0.04 8.69 -12.38
CA ALA A 158 -1.06 8.54 -13.42
C ALA A 158 -1.86 9.84 -13.62
N PRO A 159 -2.03 10.34 -14.87
CA PRO A 159 -2.70 11.59 -15.16
C PRO A 159 -4.24 11.51 -15.07
N ILE A 160 -4.78 10.71 -14.14
CA ILE A 160 -6.22 10.56 -13.89
C ILE A 160 -6.69 11.53 -12.81
N SER A 161 -7.97 11.91 -12.83
CA SER A 161 -8.55 12.74 -11.77
C SER A 161 -8.71 11.94 -10.46
N PRO A 162 -8.85 12.62 -9.30
CA PRO A 162 -9.15 11.96 -8.03
C PRO A 162 -10.39 11.07 -8.09
N ILE A 163 -11.43 11.50 -8.82
CA ILE A 163 -12.68 10.76 -8.99
C ILE A 163 -12.43 9.47 -9.78
N GLU A 164 -11.69 9.55 -10.89
CA GLU A 164 -11.37 8.36 -11.68
C GLU A 164 -10.44 7.41 -10.94
N ARG A 165 -9.52 7.94 -10.12
CA ARG A 165 -8.66 7.14 -9.23
C ARG A 165 -9.50 6.32 -8.25
N VAL A 166 -10.37 6.96 -7.46
CA VAL A 166 -11.21 6.21 -6.49
C VAL A 166 -12.19 5.27 -7.18
N LYS A 167 -12.71 5.59 -8.36
CA LYS A 167 -13.54 4.64 -9.13
C LYS A 167 -12.74 3.39 -9.53
N LYS A 168 -11.51 3.56 -10.02
CA LYS A 168 -10.67 2.43 -10.45
C LYS A 168 -10.12 1.62 -9.28
N ASP A 169 -9.60 2.28 -8.25
CA ASP A 169 -9.10 1.63 -7.03
C ASP A 169 -10.24 0.92 -6.29
N GLY A 170 -11.39 1.57 -6.13
CA GLY A 170 -12.57 1.03 -5.45
C GLY A 170 -13.14 -0.25 -6.08
N ARG A 171 -12.80 -0.59 -7.34
CA ARG A 171 -13.18 -1.88 -7.93
C ARG A 171 -12.38 -3.06 -7.37
N TYR A 172 -11.22 -2.82 -6.74
CA TYR A 172 -10.42 -3.86 -6.09
C TYR A 172 -10.81 -4.08 -4.62
N HIS A 173 -11.35 -3.06 -3.95
CA HIS A 173 -11.59 -3.11 -2.49
C HIS A 173 -12.49 -4.28 -2.06
N PRO A 174 -13.56 -4.68 -2.77
CA PRO A 174 -14.35 -5.87 -2.41
C PRO A 174 -13.58 -7.20 -2.41
N LEU A 175 -12.43 -7.26 -3.09
CA LEU A 175 -11.57 -8.44 -3.14
C LEU A 175 -10.49 -8.43 -2.05
N ILE A 176 -10.40 -7.35 -1.28
CA ILE A 176 -9.35 -7.08 -0.30
C ILE A 176 -10.01 -6.83 1.06
N GLU A 177 -9.88 -7.79 1.96
CA GLU A 177 -10.51 -7.70 3.29
C GLU A 177 -9.61 -7.00 4.32
N ALA A 178 -8.31 -6.85 4.02
CA ALA A 178 -7.35 -6.20 4.91
C ALA A 178 -6.67 -4.98 4.26
N GLY A 179 -6.90 -3.80 4.84
CA GLY A 179 -6.16 -2.58 4.51
C GLY A 179 -6.55 -1.90 3.19
N ALA A 180 -7.74 -2.19 2.64
CA ALA A 180 -8.21 -1.62 1.38
C ALA A 180 -8.39 -0.09 1.45
N LEU A 181 -7.46 0.65 0.85
CA LEU A 181 -7.35 2.10 0.92
C LEU A 181 -7.20 2.68 -0.48
N SER A 182 -7.72 3.89 -0.70
CA SER A 182 -7.39 4.75 -1.85
C SER A 182 -6.82 6.08 -1.41
N HIS A 183 -5.75 6.53 -2.06
CA HIS A 183 -5.07 7.77 -1.72
C HIS A 183 -5.47 8.93 -2.63
N ILE A 184 -5.76 10.08 -2.01
CA ILE A 184 -5.84 11.38 -2.67
C ILE A 184 -4.72 12.27 -2.12
N TRP A 185 -3.71 12.54 -2.94
CA TRP A 185 -2.53 13.29 -2.52
C TRP A 185 -2.78 14.78 -2.70
N LEU A 186 -2.98 15.54 -1.62
CA LEU A 186 -3.34 16.96 -1.74
C LEU A 186 -2.14 17.89 -1.88
N GLY A 187 -0.96 17.46 -1.46
CA GLY A 187 0.19 18.34 -1.31
C GLY A 187 -0.15 19.56 -0.43
N GLU A 188 0.16 20.75 -0.95
CA GLU A 188 -0.13 22.02 -0.29
C GLU A 188 -1.60 22.51 -0.44
N ALA A 189 -2.36 21.93 -1.38
CA ALA A 189 -3.65 22.44 -1.81
C ALA A 189 -4.70 22.42 -0.70
N ARG A 190 -5.37 23.54 -0.42
CA ARG A 190 -6.43 23.66 0.60
C ARG A 190 -7.81 23.56 -0.03
N PRO A 191 -8.33 22.35 -0.34
CA PRO A 191 -9.64 22.23 -0.93
C PRO A 191 -10.70 22.75 0.03
N ASP A 192 -11.76 23.30 -0.56
CA ASP A 192 -12.91 23.77 0.17
C ASP A 192 -13.58 22.62 0.95
N PRO A 193 -13.99 22.83 2.23
CA PRO A 193 -14.60 21.79 3.05
C PRO A 193 -15.84 21.13 2.42
N ASP A 194 -16.69 21.91 1.73
CA ASP A 194 -17.88 21.37 1.07
C ASP A 194 -17.51 20.48 -0.12
N SER A 195 -16.44 20.84 -0.84
CA SER A 195 -15.87 20.02 -1.92
C SER A 195 -15.33 18.68 -1.40
N VAL A 196 -14.63 18.68 -0.26
CA VAL A 196 -14.17 17.44 0.40
C VAL A 196 -15.37 16.59 0.84
N ALA A 197 -16.36 17.21 1.50
CA ALA A 197 -17.56 16.51 1.98
C ALA A 197 -18.36 15.90 0.82
N ALA A 198 -18.51 16.65 -0.29
CA ALA A 198 -19.15 16.17 -1.50
C ALA A 198 -18.38 15.00 -2.13
N PHE A 199 -17.04 15.07 -2.17
CA PHE A 199 -16.19 14.00 -2.68
C PHE A 199 -16.35 12.71 -1.86
N VAL A 200 -16.34 12.82 -0.52
CA VAL A 200 -16.56 11.69 0.40
C VAL A 200 -17.92 11.06 0.13
N ARG A 201 -19.00 11.85 0.17
CA ARG A 201 -20.37 11.34 -0.08
C ARG A 201 -20.48 10.64 -1.43
N LYS A 202 -20.00 11.28 -2.50
CA LYS A 202 -20.06 10.72 -3.86
C LYS A 202 -19.24 9.44 -3.98
N THR A 203 -18.06 9.38 -3.37
CA THR A 203 -17.22 8.18 -3.39
C THR A 203 -17.94 7.00 -2.74
N PHE A 204 -18.40 7.14 -1.49
CA PHE A 204 -19.04 6.03 -0.78
C PHE A 204 -20.44 5.69 -1.29
N THR A 205 -21.11 6.59 -2.02
CA THR A 205 -22.42 6.29 -2.66
C THR A 205 -22.27 5.57 -4.00
N ASN A 206 -21.23 5.91 -4.79
CA ASN A 206 -21.13 5.48 -6.20
C ASN A 206 -20.01 4.47 -6.45
N THR A 207 -19.27 4.06 -5.42
CA THR A 207 -18.15 3.13 -5.54
C THR A 207 -18.15 2.14 -4.39
N GLN A 208 -17.28 1.13 -4.47
CA GLN A 208 -17.10 0.12 -3.42
C GLN A 208 -15.85 0.39 -2.55
N ASN A 209 -15.41 1.64 -2.47
CA ASN A 209 -14.26 2.00 -1.63
C ASN A 209 -14.56 1.72 -0.16
N ALA A 210 -13.76 0.85 0.47
CA ALA A 210 -13.76 0.66 1.91
C ALA A 210 -13.18 1.85 2.69
N GLN A 211 -12.12 2.49 2.16
CA GLN A 211 -11.45 3.61 2.79
C GLN A 211 -10.86 4.55 1.75
N ILE A 212 -10.90 5.86 2.02
CA ILE A 212 -10.15 6.88 1.29
C ILE A 212 -9.35 7.74 2.26
N ALA A 213 -8.18 8.22 1.84
CA ALA A 213 -7.35 9.12 2.64
C ALA A 213 -6.92 10.34 1.83
N PHE A 214 -7.24 11.52 2.35
CA PHE A 214 -6.68 12.78 1.89
C PHE A 214 -5.34 13.02 2.58
N SER A 215 -4.29 13.25 1.79
CA SER A 215 -2.92 13.32 2.26
C SER A 215 -2.31 14.69 1.96
N PRO A 216 -2.48 15.68 2.85
CA PRO A 216 -1.70 16.92 2.81
C PRO A 216 -0.21 16.65 3.06
N GLU A 217 0.62 17.59 2.61
CA GLU A 217 2.04 17.64 2.94
C GLU A 217 2.31 18.83 3.88
N PHE A 218 3.33 18.71 4.73
CA PHE A 218 3.72 19.75 5.69
C PHE A 218 5.23 19.89 5.80
N THR A 219 5.69 21.08 6.15
CA THR A 219 7.07 21.38 6.56
C THR A 219 7.05 21.90 7.99
N SER A 220 7.81 21.26 8.89
CA SER A 220 8.01 21.69 10.27
C SER A 220 9.39 22.34 10.41
N CYS A 221 9.47 23.59 10.86
CA CYS A 221 10.74 24.24 11.15
C CYS A 221 11.22 23.90 12.55
N LEU A 222 12.46 23.42 12.67
CA LEU A 222 13.05 23.03 13.94
C LEU A 222 13.63 24.21 14.74
N ASP A 223 13.90 25.35 14.09
CA ASP A 223 14.45 26.53 14.76
C ASP A 223 13.36 27.42 15.38
N CYS A 224 12.26 27.67 14.65
CA CYS A 224 11.17 28.53 15.14
C CYS A 224 9.90 27.77 15.55
N GLY A 225 9.86 26.44 15.38
CA GLY A 225 8.76 25.57 15.80
C GLY A 225 7.47 25.70 14.96
N LYS A 226 7.44 26.52 13.92
CA LYS A 226 6.26 26.71 13.07
C LYS A 226 6.12 25.58 12.04
N VAL A 227 4.88 25.16 11.81
CA VAL A 227 4.50 24.21 10.76
C VAL A 227 3.79 24.95 9.64
N THR A 228 4.21 24.70 8.40
CA THR A 228 3.53 25.15 7.19
C THR A 228 3.01 23.99 6.39
N ARG A 229 2.01 24.28 5.57
CA ARG A 229 1.48 23.33 4.61
C ARG A 229 2.33 23.37 3.33
N GLY A 230 2.49 22.23 2.67
CA GLY A 230 3.39 22.03 1.54
C GLY A 230 4.78 21.58 1.99
N LEU A 231 5.54 21.01 1.05
CA LEU A 231 6.97 20.75 1.23
C LEU A 231 7.75 21.94 0.69
N SER A 232 8.53 22.58 1.55
CA SER A 232 9.45 23.66 1.19
C SER A 232 10.86 23.29 1.64
N GLU A 233 11.88 23.91 1.03
CA GLU A 233 13.29 23.76 1.41
C GLU A 233 13.70 24.75 2.52
N THR A 234 12.93 25.81 2.75
CA THR A 234 13.19 26.81 3.80
C THR A 234 11.91 27.19 4.54
N CYS A 235 12.06 27.62 5.80
CA CYS A 235 10.94 28.10 6.59
C CYS A 235 10.48 29.48 6.11
N PRO A 236 9.21 29.68 5.73
CA PRO A 236 8.73 30.98 5.25
C PRO A 236 8.60 32.04 6.35
N TYR A 237 8.84 31.69 7.61
CA TYR A 237 8.74 32.61 8.75
C TYR A 237 10.09 33.10 9.27
N CYS A 238 11.14 32.29 9.19
CA CYS A 238 12.48 32.64 9.69
C CYS A 238 13.62 32.36 8.70
N ASN A 239 13.29 31.88 7.49
CA ASN A 239 14.22 31.53 6.42
C ASN A 239 15.25 30.43 6.77
N SER A 240 15.03 29.69 7.86
CA SER A 240 15.88 28.56 8.24
C SER A 240 15.72 27.38 7.27
N SER A 241 16.83 26.72 6.94
CA SER A 241 16.87 25.42 6.23
C SER A 241 16.81 24.22 7.18
N ASN A 242 16.78 24.44 8.50
CA ASN A 242 16.62 23.38 9.50
C ASN A 242 15.14 22.99 9.62
N ILE A 243 14.71 22.14 8.70
CA ILE A 243 13.31 21.76 8.51
C ILE A 243 13.13 20.24 8.40
N GLU A 244 11.92 19.79 8.72
CA GLU A 244 11.46 18.42 8.50
C GLU A 244 10.21 18.42 7.64
N GLY A 245 10.27 17.77 6.48
CA GLY A 245 9.08 17.47 5.69
C GLY A 245 8.30 16.30 6.31
N ILE A 246 6.98 16.43 6.40
CA ILE A 246 6.06 15.47 6.98
C ILE A 246 4.93 15.21 5.98
N THR A 247 4.77 13.95 5.59
CA THR A 247 3.68 13.52 4.73
C THR A 247 3.31 12.07 5.01
N ARG A 248 2.16 11.63 4.50
CA ARG A 248 1.73 10.24 4.63
C ARG A 248 2.65 9.36 3.78
N VAL A 249 3.35 8.41 4.39
CA VAL A 249 4.17 7.43 3.65
C VAL A 249 3.24 6.46 2.92
N THR A 250 2.40 5.77 3.66
CA THR A 250 1.46 4.74 3.21
C THR A 250 0.20 4.85 4.08
N GLY A 251 0.19 4.24 5.27
CA GLY A 251 -0.92 4.26 6.22
C GLY A 251 -0.88 5.40 7.24
N PHE A 252 0.26 6.05 7.45
CA PHE A 252 0.44 7.06 8.51
C PHE A 252 1.39 8.19 8.09
N PHE A 253 1.36 9.31 8.82
CA PHE A 253 2.28 10.43 8.62
C PHE A 253 3.64 10.14 9.24
N SER A 254 4.70 10.43 8.49
CA SER A 254 6.07 10.27 8.96
C SER A 254 6.98 11.35 8.39
N LYS A 255 8.16 11.48 9.00
CA LYS A 255 9.20 12.39 8.56
C LYS A 255 9.88 11.83 7.32
N ILE A 256 10.01 12.65 6.27
CA ILE A 256 10.56 12.22 4.98
C ILE A 256 12.02 11.80 5.11
N ASN A 257 12.79 12.44 5.99
CA ASN A 257 14.22 12.15 6.19
C ASN A 257 14.51 10.71 6.62
N SER A 258 13.52 9.96 7.15
CA SER A 258 13.69 8.56 7.52
C SER A 258 13.31 7.58 6.41
N TRP A 259 12.96 8.06 5.21
CA TRP A 259 12.46 7.22 4.12
C TRP A 259 13.61 6.62 3.31
N ASN A 260 13.37 5.43 2.76
CA ASN A 260 14.30 4.83 1.80
C ASN A 260 14.16 5.49 0.41
N LYS A 261 15.17 5.28 -0.45
CA LYS A 261 15.23 5.86 -1.80
C LYS A 261 13.98 5.58 -2.66
N GLY A 262 13.39 4.40 -2.57
CA GLY A 262 12.19 4.09 -3.35
C GLY A 262 10.98 4.92 -2.91
N LYS A 263 10.82 5.18 -1.60
CA LYS A 263 9.77 6.08 -1.10
C LYS A 263 10.03 7.55 -1.40
N ILE A 264 11.29 7.97 -1.46
CA ILE A 264 11.65 9.29 -1.98
C ILE A 264 11.28 9.41 -3.47
N GLY A 265 11.60 8.40 -4.29
CA GLY A 265 11.18 8.33 -5.68
C GLY A 265 9.66 8.38 -5.86
N GLU A 266 8.92 7.60 -5.06
CA GLU A 266 7.45 7.63 -5.07
C GLU A 266 6.92 9.02 -4.69
N LEU A 267 7.51 9.68 -3.68
CA LEU A 267 7.12 11.03 -3.27
C LEU A 267 7.30 12.05 -4.40
N HIS A 268 8.40 11.97 -5.14
CA HIS A 268 8.66 12.84 -6.29
C HIS A 268 7.59 12.62 -7.37
N ASP A 269 7.24 11.36 -7.64
CA ASP A 269 6.28 10.99 -8.69
C ASP A 269 4.81 11.24 -8.33
N ARG A 270 4.46 11.44 -7.05
CA ARG A 270 3.06 11.66 -6.63
C ARG A 270 2.42 12.82 -7.38
N LYS A 271 1.37 12.52 -8.12
CA LYS A 271 0.46 13.54 -8.65
C LYS A 271 -0.28 14.17 -7.48
N ARG A 272 -0.10 15.49 -7.29
CA ARG A 272 -0.80 16.28 -6.28
C ARG A 272 -2.10 16.82 -6.86
N ASP A 273 -3.19 16.51 -6.19
CA ASP A 273 -4.56 16.79 -6.58
C ASP A 273 -5.08 18.04 -5.86
N SER A 274 -5.78 18.90 -6.60
CA SER A 274 -6.63 19.94 -6.04
C SER A 274 -8.10 19.54 -6.24
N LEU A 275 -8.85 19.45 -5.13
CA LEU A 275 -10.29 19.18 -5.19
C LEU A 275 -11.01 20.52 -5.38
N GLY A 276 -11.06 20.99 -6.62
CA GLY A 276 -11.88 22.12 -7.04
C GLY A 276 -12.83 21.68 -8.14
N PHE A 277 -14.08 22.15 -8.10
CA PHE A 277 -14.94 22.08 -9.27
C PHE A 277 -14.37 23.05 -10.31
N SER A 278 -13.82 22.53 -11.40
CA SER A 278 -13.92 23.26 -12.66
C SER A 278 -15.41 23.33 -12.97
N ALA A 279 -15.99 24.52 -12.80
CA ALA A 279 -17.31 24.85 -13.32
C ALA A 279 -17.34 24.64 -14.84
#